data_AF-A0AAX1PG93-F1
#
_entry.id   AF-A0AAX1PG93-F1
#
_cell.length_a   1.000
_cell.length_b   1.000
_cell.length_c   1.000
_cell.angle_alpha   90.00
_cell.angle_beta   90.00
_cell.angle_gamma   90.00
#
_symmetry.space_group_name_H-M   'P 1'
#
loop_
_entity.id
_entity.type
_entity.pdbx_description
1 polymer ?
#
loop_
_entity_poly.entity_id
_entity_poly.type
_entity_poly.pdbx_seq_one_letter_code
_entity_poly.pdbx_strand_id
1 'polypeptide(L)'
;MQTELRRLLATDGPALQRLFELAPAYQAAVSHEPLSARAAEEALVACPPDLSLSDKYLIGHWEQGELTAVIDLLRGYPNPDTAYLGLLLVGEPWQGSGRGQSLYLHACTLARSWGLPGFACQ
;
A
#
# COMPACT_ATOMS: atom_id res chain seq x y z
N MET A 1 -6.45 -9.59 19.72
CA MET A 1 -6.46 -8.20 19.21
C MET A 1 -7.15 -8.23 17.87
N GLN A 2 -8.07 -7.31 17.59
CA GLN A 2 -8.78 -7.29 16.30
C GLN A 2 -7.86 -6.65 15.25
N THR A 3 -7.47 -7.45 14.27
CA THR A 3 -6.70 -7.02 13.09
C THR A 3 -7.53 -7.21 11.85
N GLU A 4 -7.40 -6.28 10.90
CA GLU A 4 -8.13 -6.30 9.64
C GLU A 4 -7.20 -5.90 8.49
N LEU A 5 -7.34 -6.58 7.36
CA LEU A 5 -6.72 -6.20 6.10
C LEU A 5 -7.82 -5.78 5.13
N ARG A 6 -7.85 -4.50 4.73
CA ARG A 6 -8.86 -3.99 3.81
C ARG A 6 -8.33 -2.92 2.87
N ARG A 7 -8.98 -2.79 1.71
CA ARG A 7 -8.70 -1.70 0.76
C ARG A 7 -9.03 -0.35 1.41
N LEU A 8 -8.16 0.62 1.18
CA LEU A 8 -8.39 2.01 1.58
C LEU A 8 -9.42 2.66 0.65
N LEU A 9 -10.28 3.46 1.26
CA LEU A 9 -11.22 4.35 0.61
C LEU A 9 -10.69 5.78 0.66
N ALA A 10 -11.28 6.68 -0.12
CA ALA A 10 -10.93 8.11 -0.07
C ALA A 10 -11.09 8.70 1.35
N THR A 11 -12.04 8.18 2.13
CA THR A 11 -12.28 8.59 3.53
C THR A 11 -11.18 8.17 4.50
N ASP A 12 -10.30 7.23 4.13
CA ASP A 12 -9.18 6.79 4.97
C ASP A 12 -7.95 7.70 4.83
N GLY A 13 -8.02 8.75 4.00
CA GLY A 13 -6.93 9.70 3.77
C GLY A 13 -6.24 10.21 5.04
N PRO A 14 -6.96 10.64 6.09
CA PRO A 14 -6.33 11.08 7.34
C PRO A 14 -5.51 9.99 8.03
N ALA A 15 -5.96 8.74 8.01
CA ALA A 15 -5.23 7.62 8.59
C ALA A 15 -3.96 7.30 7.77
N LEU A 16 -4.06 7.39 6.44
CA LEU A 16 -2.91 7.21 5.55
C LEU A 16 -1.86 8.32 5.72
N GLN A 17 -2.30 9.57 5.85
CA GLN A 17 -1.41 10.70 6.10
C GLN A 17 -0.65 10.50 7.41
N ARG A 18 -1.39 10.10 8.46
CA ARG A 18 -0.79 9.78 9.76
C ARG A 18 0.24 8.66 9.68
N LEU A 19 -0.03 7.61 8.88
CA LEU A 19 0.93 6.53 8.67
C LEU A 19 2.21 7.04 8.00
N PHE A 20 2.12 7.92 7.00
CA PHE A 20 3.29 8.52 6.36
C PHE A 20 4.10 9.38 7.33
N GLU A 21 3.44 10.15 8.20
CA GLU A 21 4.10 10.91 9.27
C GLU A 21 4.80 10.01 10.30
N LEU A 22 4.31 8.77 10.47
CA LEU A 22 4.92 7.75 11.32
C LEU A 22 6.03 6.96 10.62
N ALA A 23 6.43 7.35 9.41
CA ALA A 23 7.55 6.76 8.69
C ALA A 23 8.54 7.84 8.16
N PRO A 24 9.07 8.73 9.01
CA PRO A 24 10.01 9.77 8.59
C PRO A 24 11.29 9.22 7.94
N ALA A 25 11.78 8.05 8.34
CA ALA A 25 12.93 7.41 7.71
C ALA A 25 12.66 7.01 6.26
N TYR A 26 11.43 6.57 5.95
CA TYR A 26 11.02 6.31 4.56
C TYR A 26 10.99 7.61 3.76
N GLN A 27 10.37 8.67 4.29
CA GLN A 27 10.33 9.98 3.63
C GLN A 27 11.74 10.49 3.31
N ALA A 28 12.65 10.44 4.29
CA ALA A 28 14.04 10.87 4.12
C ALA A 28 14.82 10.02 3.11
N ALA A 29 14.45 8.75 2.92
CA ALA A 29 15.08 7.86 1.96
C ALA A 29 14.61 8.10 0.51
N VAL A 30 13.37 8.56 0.32
CA VAL A 30 12.77 8.71 -1.02
C VAL A 30 12.72 10.15 -1.53
N SER A 31 12.83 11.15 -0.65
CA SER A 31 12.78 12.56 -0.99
C SER A 31 13.60 13.43 -0.04
N HIS A 32 14.16 14.51 -0.56
CA HIS A 32 14.80 15.56 0.23
C HIS A 32 13.81 16.62 0.73
N GLU A 33 12.59 16.60 0.22
CA GLU A 33 11.53 17.54 0.60
C GLU A 33 10.75 17.02 1.82
N PRO A 34 10.18 17.92 2.65
CA PRO A 34 9.24 17.54 3.69
C PRO A 34 8.04 16.76 3.12
N LEU A 35 7.45 15.89 3.95
CA LEU A 35 6.23 15.18 3.58
C LEU A 35 5.12 16.19 3.28
N SER A 36 4.51 16.07 2.10
CA SER A 36 3.36 16.89 1.70
C SER A 36 2.17 16.64 2.64
N ALA A 37 1.44 17.70 2.99
CA ALA A 37 0.17 17.60 3.71
C ALA A 37 -0.93 16.88 2.88
N ARG A 38 -0.70 16.69 1.57
CA ARG A 38 -1.60 16.02 0.64
C ARG A 38 -1.04 14.67 0.16
N ALA A 39 0.05 14.18 0.77
CA ALA A 39 0.70 12.94 0.36
C ALA A 39 -0.27 11.75 0.34
N ALA A 40 -1.22 11.67 1.28
CA ALA A 40 -2.25 10.65 1.29
C ALA A 40 -3.21 10.74 0.09
N GLU A 41 -3.68 11.95 -0.25
CA GLU A 41 -4.56 12.17 -1.40
C GLU A 41 -3.83 11.78 -2.70
N GLU A 42 -2.58 12.21 -2.84
CA GLU A 42 -1.70 11.90 -3.96
C GLU A 42 -1.49 10.38 -4.08
N ALA A 43 -1.17 9.69 -2.98
CA ALA A 43 -0.96 8.25 -2.97
C ALA A 43 -2.22 7.45 -3.31
N LEU A 44 -3.41 7.91 -2.90
CA LEU A 44 -4.68 7.26 -3.20
C LEU A 44 -5.02 7.32 -4.70
N VAL A 45 -4.59 8.36 -5.40
CA VAL A 45 -4.87 8.57 -6.83
C VAL A 45 -3.68 8.34 -7.76
N ALA A 46 -2.49 8.12 -7.21
CA ALA A 46 -1.27 7.89 -7.99
C ALA A 46 -1.37 6.58 -8.79
N CYS A 47 -1.59 6.72 -10.09
CA CYS A 47 -1.75 5.61 -11.03
C CYS A 47 -1.03 5.95 -12.34
N PRO A 48 -0.36 4.99 -13.00
CA PRO A 48 0.18 5.19 -14.34
C PRO A 48 -0.90 5.64 -15.33
N PRO A 49 -0.55 6.44 -16.37
CA PRO A 49 -1.53 6.99 -17.31
C PRO A 49 -2.33 5.92 -18.07
N ASP A 50 -1.76 4.72 -18.23
CA ASP A 50 -2.34 3.61 -18.98
C ASP A 50 -3.26 2.72 -18.13
N LEU A 51 -3.38 3.01 -16.82
CA LEU A 51 -4.19 2.24 -15.88
C LEU A 51 -5.33 3.06 -15.27
N SER A 52 -6.44 2.37 -15.00
CA SER A 52 -7.55 2.94 -14.24
C SER A 52 -7.27 2.89 -12.73
N LEU A 53 -7.82 3.82 -11.96
CA LEU A 53 -7.84 3.73 -10.49
C LEU A 53 -8.53 2.45 -9.97
N SER A 54 -9.39 1.84 -10.77
CA SER A 54 -9.98 0.54 -10.45
C SER A 54 -8.95 -0.61 -10.44
N ASP A 55 -7.85 -0.47 -11.18
CA ASP A 55 -6.73 -1.41 -11.23
C ASP A 55 -5.69 -1.18 -10.12
N LYS A 56 -5.83 -0.09 -9.35
CA LYS A 56 -5.02 0.22 -8.18
C LYS A 56 -5.66 -0.30 -6.91
N TYR A 57 -4.88 -0.95 -6.05
CA TYR A 57 -5.30 -1.54 -4.79
C TYR A 57 -4.34 -1.12 -3.69
N LEU A 58 -4.71 -0.06 -2.95
CA LEU A 58 -4.03 0.32 -1.72
C LEU A 58 -4.70 -0.39 -0.55
N ILE A 59 -4.00 -1.32 0.09
CA ILE A 59 -4.52 -2.19 1.15
C ILE A 59 -3.82 -1.84 2.46
N GLY A 60 -4.61 -1.66 3.52
CA GLY A 60 -4.13 -1.29 4.85
C GLY A 60 -4.18 -2.44 5.82
N HIS A 61 -3.19 -2.50 6.73
CA HIS A 61 -3.24 -3.30 7.94
C HIS A 61 -3.74 -2.44 9.09
N TRP A 62 -4.92 -2.79 9.59
CA TRP A 62 -5.60 -2.09 10.66
C TRP A 62 -5.51 -2.90 11.95
N GLU A 63 -5.23 -2.22 13.06
CA GLU A 63 -5.24 -2.80 14.39
C GLU A 63 -5.94 -1.85 15.34
N GLN A 64 -7.02 -2.30 15.97
CA GLN A 64 -7.82 -1.46 16.88
C GLN A 64 -8.29 -0.12 16.26
N GLY A 65 -8.51 -0.08 14.95
CA GLY A 65 -8.91 1.12 14.21
C GLY A 65 -7.76 2.00 13.73
N GLU A 66 -6.51 1.69 14.10
CA GLU A 66 -5.32 2.40 13.65
C GLU A 66 -4.74 1.77 12.38
N LEU A 67 -4.38 2.59 11.41
CA LEU A 67 -3.69 2.14 10.21
C LEU A 67 -2.20 2.04 10.49
N THR A 68 -1.68 0.82 10.50
CA THR A 68 -0.31 0.51 10.93
C THR A 68 0.65 0.23 9.79
N ALA A 69 0.12 -0.19 8.63
CA ALA A 69 0.91 -0.47 7.43
C ALA A 69 0.04 -0.37 6.17
N VAL A 70 0.66 -0.14 5.01
CA VAL A 70 -0.02 -0.20 3.70
C VAL A 70 0.81 -0.93 2.65
N ILE A 71 0.12 -1.50 1.67
CA ILE A 71 0.70 -2.03 0.43
C ILE A 71 -0.09 -1.51 -0.77
N ASP A 72 0.61 -1.03 -1.80
CA ASP A 72 0.04 -0.57 -3.06
C ASP A 72 0.31 -1.59 -4.16
N LEU A 73 -0.76 -2.05 -4.80
CA LEU A 73 -0.71 -2.98 -5.93
C LEU A 73 -1.37 -2.39 -7.16
N LEU A 74 -0.73 -2.56 -8.31
CA LEU A 74 -1.30 -2.24 -9.62
C LEU A 74 -1.52 -3.54 -10.40
N ARG A 75 -2.75 -3.78 -10.84
CA ARG A 75 -3.09 -4.91 -11.71
C ARG A 75 -2.77 -4.56 -13.17
N GLY A 76 -2.11 -5.46 -13.88
CA GLY A 76 -1.82 -5.29 -15.31
C GLY A 76 -0.70 -4.29 -15.61
N TYR A 77 0.23 -4.09 -14.68
CA TYR A 77 1.40 -3.21 -14.86
C TYR A 77 2.70 -3.94 -14.54
N PRO A 78 3.80 -3.71 -15.29
CA PRO A 78 3.87 -2.86 -16.49
C PRO A 78 3.25 -3.50 -17.74
N ASN A 79 2.77 -4.74 -17.65
CA ASN A 79 2.05 -5.44 -18.71
C ASN A 79 0.82 -6.16 -18.12
N PRO A 80 -0.16 -6.55 -18.96
CA PRO A 80 -1.43 -7.13 -18.51
C PRO A 80 -1.31 -8.37 -17.61
N ASP A 81 -0.20 -9.10 -17.69
CA ASP A 81 0.03 -10.36 -16.98
C ASP A 81 0.75 -10.19 -15.64
N THR A 82 1.02 -8.96 -15.22
CA THR A 82 1.81 -8.65 -14.03
C THR A 82 0.98 -7.90 -12.99
N ALA A 83 1.17 -8.22 -11.72
CA ALA A 83 0.76 -7.33 -10.62
C ALA A 83 2.00 -6.69 -10.02
N TYR A 84 2.02 -5.36 -10.00
CA TYR A 84 3.15 -4.58 -9.55
C TYR A 84 2.94 -4.08 -8.13
N LEU A 85 3.93 -4.30 -7.27
CA LEU A 85 3.97 -3.74 -5.91
C LEU A 85 4.69 -2.39 -5.96
N GLY A 86 3.94 -1.31 -5.79
CA GLY A 86 4.48 0.05 -5.84
C GLY A 86 4.98 0.59 -4.51
N LEU A 87 4.32 0.22 -3.42
CA LEU A 87 4.67 0.65 -2.06
C LEU A 87 4.38 -0.48 -1.08
N LEU A 88 5.28 -0.72 -0.14
CA LEU A 88 5.00 -1.45 1.09
C LEU A 88 5.59 -0.65 2.24
N LEU A 89 4.74 -0.14 3.12
CA LEU A 89 5.17 0.75 4.20
C LEU A 89 4.73 0.26 5.58
N VAL A 90 5.76 0.00 6.36
CA VAL A 90 5.88 -0.12 7.83
C VAL A 90 5.82 1.19 8.62
N GLY A 91 4.75 1.59 9.31
CA GLY A 91 4.89 2.70 10.27
C GLY A 91 5.95 2.33 11.32
N GLU A 92 6.89 3.23 11.60
CA GLU A 92 8.09 2.95 12.41
C GLU A 92 7.80 2.28 13.77
N PRO A 93 6.79 2.74 14.55
CA PRO A 93 6.45 2.09 15.83
C PRO A 93 6.02 0.62 15.70
N TRP A 94 5.66 0.18 14.50
CA TRP A 94 5.15 -1.15 14.24
C TRP A 94 6.06 -1.98 13.32
N GLN A 95 7.26 -1.53 13.01
CA GLN A 95 8.23 -2.33 12.25
C GLN A 95 8.73 -3.55 13.06
N GLY A 96 9.32 -4.54 12.38
CA GLY A 96 9.87 -5.74 13.03
C GLY A 96 8.84 -6.72 13.61
N SER A 97 7.55 -6.53 13.31
CA SER A 97 6.44 -7.23 13.96
C SER A 97 5.60 -8.13 13.03
N GLY A 98 6.04 -8.33 11.79
CA GLY A 98 5.35 -9.18 10.80
C GLY A 98 4.17 -8.53 10.06
N ARG A 99 3.78 -7.28 10.36
CA ARG A 99 2.69 -6.58 9.65
C ARG A 99 2.92 -6.43 8.14
N GLY A 100 4.16 -6.09 7.75
CA GLY A 100 4.54 -6.00 6.34
C GLY A 100 4.46 -7.35 5.61
N GLN A 101 4.89 -8.43 6.28
CA GLN A 101 4.76 -9.80 5.76
C GLN A 101 3.29 -10.20 5.60
N SER A 102 2.44 -9.86 6.59
CA SER A 102 0.99 -10.10 6.53
C SER A 102 0.36 -9.44 5.30
N LEU A 103 0.68 -8.16 5.05
CA LEU A 103 0.22 -7.45 3.85
C LEU A 103 0.76 -8.06 2.55
N TYR A 104 2.04 -8.41 2.50
CA TYR A 104 2.62 -9.04 1.32
C TYR A 104 1.95 -10.39 0.98
N LEU A 105 1.69 -11.24 1.97
CA LEU A 105 1.00 -12.53 1.75
C LEU A 105 -0.46 -12.33 1.30
N HIS A 106 -1.15 -11.32 1.85
CA HIS A 106 -2.49 -10.94 1.41
C HIS A 106 -2.48 -10.43 -0.02
N ALA A 107 -1.55 -9.54 -0.36
CA ALA A 107 -1.33 -9.01 -1.71
C ALA A 107 -1.06 -10.14 -2.71
N CYS A 108 -0.22 -11.11 -2.37
CA CYS A 108 0.02 -12.24 -3.26
C CYS A 108 -1.21 -13.13 -3.46
N THR A 109 -2.04 -13.29 -2.43
CA THR A 109 -3.29 -14.03 -2.54
C THR A 109 -4.29 -13.30 -3.44
N LEU A 110 -4.41 -11.98 -3.28
CA LEU A 110 -5.24 -11.13 -4.13
C LEU A 110 -4.77 -11.17 -5.58
N ALA A 111 -3.47 -11.00 -5.84
CA ALA A 111 -2.92 -11.02 -7.19
C ALA A 111 -3.11 -12.38 -7.89
N ARG A 112 -2.98 -13.49 -7.16
CA ARG A 112 -3.30 -14.83 -7.68
C ARG A 112 -4.77 -14.97 -8.08
N SER A 113 -5.69 -14.33 -7.36
CA SER A 113 -7.13 -14.36 -7.69
C SER A 113 -7.46 -13.67 -9.02
N TRP A 114 -6.56 -12.82 -9.54
CA TRP A 114 -6.74 -12.14 -10.82
C TRP A 114 -6.47 -13.02 -12.03
N GLY A 115 -5.93 -14.23 -11.84
CA GLY A 115 -5.67 -15.20 -12.91
C GLY A 115 -4.57 -14.76 -13.88
N LEU A 116 -3.65 -13.89 -13.45
CA LEU A 116 -2.58 -13.37 -14.29
C LEU A 116 -1.44 -14.41 -14.45
N PRO A 117 -0.99 -14.73 -15.67
CA PRO A 117 0.01 -15.77 -15.90
C PRO A 117 1.43 -15.41 -15.42
N GLY A 118 1.70 -14.13 -15.13
CA GLY A 118 3.03 -13.63 -14.72
C GLY A 118 3.21 -13.36 -13.23
N PHE A 119 2.21 -13.60 -12.36
CA PHE A 119 2.38 -13.34 -10.94
C PHE A 119 3.12 -14.48 -10.21
N ALA A 120 4.45 -14.44 -10.29
CA ALA A 120 5.30 -15.18 -9.37
C ALA A 120 5.51 -14.32 -8.10
N CYS A 121 4.81 -14.67 -7.02
CA CYS A 121 5.16 -14.22 -5.68
C CYS A 121 6.47 -14.91 -5.29
N GLN A 122 7.62 -14.35 -5.70
CA GLN A 122 8.94 -14.72 -5.20
C GLN A 122 9.31 -13.84 -4.02
#